data_AF-A0A5F0LQY9-F1
#
_entry.id   AF-A0A5F0LQY9-F1
#
_cell.length_a   1.000
_cell.length_b   1.000
_cell.length_c   1.000
_cell.angle_alpha   90.00
_cell.angle_beta   90.00
_cell.angle_gamma   90.00
#
_symmetry.space_group_name_H-M   'P 1'
#
loop_
_entity.id
_entity.type
_entity.pdbx_description
1 polymer ?
#
loop_
_entity_poly.entity_id
_entity_poly.type
_entity_poly.pdbx_seq_one_letter_code
_entity_poly.pdbx_strand_id
1 'polypeptide(L)'
;MTTLEQLNGSAARDVPAFVNTLHGIYEHSPWIPERAAKLGPFANITALKQALQGVVTGAERAEQLGLIRAHPELAGKAAIAGELTAESTGEQAKAGLNLCTPEEFATLQKLNGDYNAKFGFPFILAVKGATGKGLTRQQIITTFTRRLRNQPEDELREALRQIGRIAEMRINDLLGYTPAIGATIMEWAEEIGSWSEDEGALTCTFMTDAHRRTADQIAHWMREAGMHAHIDAVGNVVGRYLSTDPQAKTLMTGSHYDTVRNGGKYDGREGILLPIAIVKHLHEKGETLPFHFEIIGFSEEEGVRFKSTFLGSNAIIGQFDLNLLNLTDRDGVSMRDVLTQAGHDVTAIPKIARDPSDLLGYVEVHIEQGPVLLNRDLPVGIVTSIAGSSRYLVNLKGVASHAGTTPMSMRKDAAAAAAEIILYVEQRCGQDQHASLVGTVGQLQVPNGSTNVIPGACVLSLDIRAAADDIRDAAVEDVLKKIEEISQRRSVDVTIEKTVSAPAAPCAHWLMNQLAAATERAGVKPFELASGAGHDAMTIAKMTDVAMLFTRCGNGGISHNPLETMTADDAEVSAQILLDFLRNFKAKV
;
A
#
# COMPACT_ATOMS: atom_id res chain seq x y z
N MET A 1 25.22 -20.99 -13.97
CA MET A 1 23.87 -20.58 -13.53
C MET A 1 22.87 -21.57 -14.09
N THR A 2 21.87 -21.91 -13.29
CA THR A 2 20.74 -22.75 -13.72
C THR A 2 19.77 -21.89 -14.52
N THR A 3 19.13 -22.41 -15.56
CA THR A 3 18.06 -21.69 -16.29
C THR A 3 16.67 -22.25 -15.94
N LEU A 4 15.62 -21.45 -16.19
CA LEU A 4 14.24 -21.90 -15.95
C LEU A 4 13.88 -23.07 -16.86
N GLU A 5 14.36 -23.11 -18.10
CA GLU A 5 14.15 -24.21 -19.04
C GLU A 5 14.79 -25.50 -18.53
N GLN A 6 15.98 -25.41 -17.91
CA GLN A 6 16.63 -26.56 -17.27
C GLN A 6 15.79 -27.07 -16.09
N LEU A 7 15.29 -26.16 -15.24
CA LEU A 7 14.40 -26.53 -14.13
C LEU A 7 13.10 -27.19 -14.63
N ASN A 8 12.43 -26.61 -15.62
CA ASN A 8 11.23 -27.20 -16.23
C ASN A 8 11.52 -28.58 -16.84
N GLY A 9 12.67 -28.71 -17.51
CA GLY A 9 13.12 -29.97 -18.08
C GLY A 9 13.39 -31.06 -17.04
N SER A 10 13.92 -30.70 -15.87
CA SER A 10 14.12 -31.61 -14.74
C SER A 10 12.80 -31.93 -14.04
N ALA A 11 11.94 -30.95 -13.75
CA ALA A 11 10.64 -31.17 -13.12
C ALA A 11 9.78 -32.21 -13.86
N ALA A 12 9.85 -32.22 -15.19
CA ALA A 12 9.10 -33.14 -16.03
C ALA A 12 9.71 -34.55 -16.17
N ARG A 13 11.04 -34.69 -16.07
CA ARG A 13 11.77 -35.93 -16.44
C ARG A 13 12.52 -36.60 -15.28
N ASP A 14 12.91 -35.83 -14.28
CA ASP A 14 13.73 -36.25 -13.16
C ASP A 14 13.45 -35.34 -11.94
N VAL A 15 12.36 -35.64 -11.23
CA VAL A 15 11.95 -34.89 -10.02
C VAL A 15 13.07 -34.86 -8.97
N PRO A 16 13.80 -35.96 -8.68
CA PRO A 16 14.99 -35.90 -7.81
C PRO A 16 16.02 -34.85 -8.24
N ALA A 17 16.33 -34.71 -9.54
CA ALA A 17 17.24 -33.67 -10.03
C ALA A 17 16.67 -32.25 -9.85
N PHE A 18 15.36 -32.06 -10.05
CA PHE A 18 14.69 -30.77 -9.78
C PHE A 18 14.79 -30.39 -8.31
N VAL A 19 14.46 -31.31 -7.41
CA VAL A 19 14.55 -31.13 -5.95
C VAL A 19 15.98 -30.82 -5.53
N ASN A 20 16.96 -31.55 -6.06
CA ASN A 20 18.37 -31.33 -5.74
C ASN A 20 18.89 -29.96 -6.25
N THR A 21 18.36 -29.47 -7.38
CA THR A 21 18.75 -28.15 -7.91
C THR A 21 18.18 -27.01 -7.06
N LEU A 22 17.00 -27.22 -6.46
CA LEU A 22 16.38 -26.30 -5.50
C LEU A 22 16.78 -26.61 -4.05
N HIS A 23 17.81 -27.42 -3.84
CA HIS A 23 18.36 -27.69 -2.52
C HIS A 23 18.81 -26.37 -1.87
N GLY A 24 18.44 -26.17 -0.61
CA GLY A 24 18.79 -24.95 0.14
C GLY A 24 17.89 -23.74 -0.14
N ILE A 25 16.96 -23.79 -1.11
CA ILE A 25 15.97 -22.70 -1.29
C ILE A 25 15.05 -22.63 -0.07
N TYR A 26 14.55 -23.78 0.38
CA TYR A 26 13.82 -23.94 1.65
C TYR A 26 14.61 -24.90 2.54
N GLU A 27 14.99 -24.43 3.73
CA GLU A 27 15.86 -25.18 4.65
C GLU A 27 15.27 -26.56 4.98
N HIS A 28 16.04 -27.62 4.66
CA HIS A 28 15.72 -29.03 4.92
C HIS A 28 14.29 -29.47 4.55
N SER A 29 13.67 -28.86 3.53
CA SER A 29 12.26 -29.05 3.19
C SER A 29 12.03 -29.49 1.74
N PRO A 30 12.50 -30.69 1.33
CA PRO A 30 12.43 -31.17 -0.06
C PRO A 30 10.99 -31.40 -0.55
N TRP A 31 10.04 -31.59 0.37
CA TRP A 31 8.62 -31.75 0.04
C TRP A 31 8.04 -30.57 -0.74
N ILE A 32 8.61 -29.37 -0.59
CA ILE A 32 8.18 -28.15 -1.30
C ILE A 32 8.46 -28.28 -2.81
N PRO A 33 9.73 -28.41 -3.26
CA PRO A 33 10.01 -28.63 -4.67
C PRO A 33 9.44 -29.95 -5.21
N GLU A 34 9.34 -31.02 -4.40
CA GLU A 34 8.70 -32.28 -4.82
C GLU A 34 7.23 -32.09 -5.24
N ARG A 35 6.46 -31.33 -4.45
CA ARG A 35 5.06 -31.01 -4.77
C ARG A 35 4.96 -29.98 -5.89
N ALA A 36 5.82 -28.96 -5.89
CA ALA A 36 5.82 -27.92 -6.92
C ALA A 36 6.17 -28.46 -8.31
N ALA A 37 7.01 -29.50 -8.43
CA ALA A 37 7.35 -30.11 -9.71
C ALA A 37 6.11 -30.55 -10.51
N LYS A 38 5.02 -30.91 -9.84
CA LYS A 38 3.74 -31.32 -10.46
C LYS A 38 2.94 -30.16 -11.05
N LEU A 39 3.28 -28.92 -10.69
CA LEU A 39 2.64 -27.70 -11.16
C LEU A 39 3.34 -27.11 -12.40
N GLY A 40 4.49 -27.67 -12.79
CA GLY A 40 5.21 -27.26 -13.99
C GLY A 40 4.56 -27.76 -15.30
N PRO A 41 5.03 -27.27 -16.46
CA PRO A 41 6.12 -26.30 -16.62
C PRO A 41 5.71 -24.88 -16.19
N PHE A 42 6.65 -24.16 -15.59
CA PHE A 42 6.46 -22.77 -15.18
C PHE A 42 6.75 -21.83 -16.35
N ALA A 43 5.82 -20.92 -16.64
CA ALA A 43 5.95 -19.98 -17.77
C ALA A 43 7.09 -18.97 -17.60
N ASN A 44 7.34 -18.54 -16.36
CA ASN A 44 8.38 -17.58 -16.01
C ASN A 44 8.81 -17.78 -14.53
N ILE A 45 9.79 -16.99 -14.08
CA ILE A 45 10.31 -17.06 -12.71
C ILE A 45 9.24 -16.72 -11.65
N THR A 46 8.35 -15.78 -11.94
CA THR A 46 7.23 -15.41 -11.05
C THR A 46 6.30 -16.60 -10.81
N ALA A 47 5.93 -17.32 -11.87
CA ALA A 47 5.11 -18.53 -11.77
C ALA A 47 5.80 -19.64 -10.94
N LEU A 48 7.11 -19.81 -11.08
CA LEU A 48 7.89 -20.75 -10.24
C LEU A 48 7.84 -20.36 -8.75
N LYS A 49 8.10 -19.08 -8.44
CA LYS A 49 8.06 -18.56 -7.06
C LYS A 49 6.67 -18.72 -6.45
N GLN A 50 5.62 -18.37 -7.18
CA GLN A 50 4.24 -18.52 -6.72
C GLN A 50 3.85 -19.99 -6.52
N ALA A 51 4.28 -20.89 -7.38
CA ALA A 51 4.01 -22.32 -7.21
C ALA A 51 4.67 -22.88 -5.94
N LEU A 52 5.93 -22.53 -5.68
CA LEU A 52 6.65 -22.95 -4.48
C LEU A 52 6.02 -22.38 -3.20
N GLN A 53 5.70 -21.09 -3.19
CA GLN A 53 5.09 -20.45 -2.03
C GLN A 53 3.63 -20.90 -1.82
N GLY A 54 2.90 -21.20 -2.90
CA GLY A 54 1.58 -21.80 -2.85
C GLY A 54 1.59 -23.19 -2.19
N VAL A 55 2.63 -24.00 -2.45
CA VAL A 55 2.83 -25.28 -1.76
C VAL A 55 3.05 -25.09 -0.25
N VAL A 56 3.82 -24.06 0.16
CA VAL A 56 4.02 -23.73 1.58
C VAL A 56 2.71 -23.28 2.24
N THR A 57 2.00 -22.36 1.60
CA THR A 57 0.76 -21.77 2.12
C THR A 57 -0.36 -22.80 2.23
N GLY A 58 -0.42 -23.75 1.28
CA GLY A 58 -1.40 -24.84 1.26
C GLY A 58 -1.03 -26.07 2.09
N ALA A 59 0.17 -26.12 2.69
CA ALA A 59 0.60 -27.26 3.51
C ALA A 59 -0.12 -27.32 4.86
N GLU A 60 -0.13 -28.50 5.48
CA GLU A 60 -0.69 -28.64 6.82
C GLU A 60 0.14 -27.84 7.84
N ARG A 61 -0.53 -27.40 8.91
CA ARG A 61 0.10 -26.60 9.96
C ARG A 61 1.35 -27.25 10.56
N ALA A 62 1.37 -28.58 10.67
CA ALA A 62 2.53 -29.32 11.17
C ALA A 62 3.74 -29.21 10.22
N GLU A 63 3.53 -29.26 8.91
CA GLU A 63 4.58 -29.09 7.90
C GLU A 63 5.10 -27.65 7.88
N GLN A 64 4.21 -26.67 7.99
CA GLN A 64 4.56 -25.25 8.10
C GLN A 64 5.43 -24.97 9.33
N LEU A 65 5.05 -25.50 10.50
CA LEU A 65 5.86 -25.39 11.72
C LEU A 65 7.20 -26.13 11.58
N GLY A 66 7.22 -27.28 10.91
CA GLY A 66 8.43 -28.01 10.59
C GLY A 66 9.40 -27.18 9.74
N LEU A 67 8.89 -26.54 8.69
CA LEU A 67 9.66 -25.63 7.83
C LEU A 67 10.25 -24.46 8.63
N ILE A 68 9.47 -23.81 9.49
CA ILE A 68 9.98 -22.69 10.30
C ILE A 68 11.06 -23.17 11.26
N ARG A 69 10.87 -24.32 11.92
CA ARG A 69 11.84 -24.88 12.86
C ARG A 69 13.13 -25.37 12.20
N ALA A 70 13.09 -25.68 10.91
CA ALA A 70 14.28 -26.04 10.14
C ALA A 70 15.18 -24.83 9.85
N HIS A 71 14.66 -23.60 9.94
CA HIS A 71 15.46 -22.40 9.72
C HIS A 71 16.31 -22.07 10.96
N PRO A 72 17.57 -21.67 10.77
CA PRO A 72 18.45 -21.33 11.88
C PRO A 72 18.04 -20.01 12.55
N GLU A 73 18.27 -19.92 13.86
CA GLU A 73 18.11 -18.69 14.61
C GLU A 73 19.11 -17.61 14.16
N LEU A 74 18.65 -16.35 14.12
CA LEU A 74 19.53 -15.20 13.90
C LEU A 74 20.47 -15.01 15.10
N ALA A 75 21.78 -14.97 14.83
CA ALA A 75 22.84 -14.94 15.85
C ALA A 75 22.69 -16.05 16.93
N GLY A 76 22.11 -17.20 16.55
CA GLY A 76 21.86 -18.33 17.44
C GLY A 76 23.07 -19.24 17.65
N LYS A 77 22.87 -20.29 18.45
CA LYS A 77 23.96 -21.25 18.81
C LYS A 77 24.60 -21.92 17.59
N ALA A 78 23.81 -22.24 16.55
CA ALA A 78 24.31 -22.82 15.30
C ALA A 78 25.25 -21.87 14.54
N ALA A 79 25.01 -20.55 14.61
CA ALA A 79 25.90 -19.55 14.03
C ALA A 79 27.26 -19.52 14.75
N ILE A 80 27.26 -19.69 16.08
CA ILE A 80 28.47 -19.74 16.92
C ILE A 80 29.24 -21.03 16.68
N ALA A 81 28.52 -22.15 16.51
CA ALA A 81 29.10 -23.46 16.27
C ALA A 81 29.60 -23.67 14.82
N GLY A 82 29.28 -22.74 13.89
CA GLY A 82 29.63 -22.88 12.47
C GLY A 82 28.80 -23.93 11.74
N GLU A 83 27.60 -24.24 12.24
CA GLU A 83 26.71 -25.32 11.76
C GLU A 83 25.61 -24.80 10.81
N LEU A 84 25.67 -23.53 10.39
CA LEU A 84 24.73 -22.95 9.43
C LEU A 84 24.95 -23.49 8.02
N THR A 85 23.89 -23.53 7.21
CA THR A 85 24.00 -23.71 5.76
C THR A 85 24.85 -22.60 5.13
N ALA A 86 25.44 -22.87 3.96
CA ALA A 86 26.31 -21.90 3.29
C ALA A 86 25.53 -20.60 2.96
N GLU A 87 24.28 -20.76 2.54
CA GLU A 87 23.33 -19.68 2.24
C GLU A 87 23.06 -18.83 3.50
N SER A 88 22.67 -19.49 4.60
CA SER A 88 22.37 -18.82 5.88
C SER A 88 23.59 -18.11 6.49
N THR A 89 24.78 -18.69 6.34
CA THR A 89 26.04 -18.08 6.79
C THR A 89 26.31 -16.76 6.06
N GLY A 90 26.18 -16.77 4.72
CA GLY A 90 26.39 -15.58 3.90
C GLY A 90 25.38 -14.47 4.18
N GLU A 91 24.12 -14.82 4.40
CA GLU A 91 23.04 -13.87 4.70
C GLU A 91 23.24 -13.17 6.06
N GLN A 92 23.53 -13.93 7.13
CA GLN A 92 23.74 -13.35 8.46
C GLN A 92 25.02 -12.50 8.54
N ALA A 93 26.10 -12.90 7.86
CA ALA A 93 27.33 -12.13 7.81
C ALA A 93 27.15 -10.77 7.11
N LYS A 94 26.38 -10.73 6.01
CA LYS A 94 26.07 -9.48 5.30
C LYS A 94 25.23 -8.51 6.13
N ALA A 95 24.39 -9.01 7.02
CA ALA A 95 23.63 -8.20 7.97
C ALA A 95 24.48 -7.72 9.18
N GLY A 96 25.77 -8.08 9.21
CA GLY A 96 26.68 -7.70 10.28
C GLY A 96 26.38 -8.35 11.62
N LEU A 97 25.62 -9.45 11.65
CA LEU A 97 25.26 -10.18 12.88
C LEU A 97 26.47 -10.93 13.47
N ASN A 98 27.47 -11.23 12.65
CA ASN A 98 28.78 -11.72 13.09
C ASN A 98 29.64 -10.64 13.77
N LEU A 99 29.20 -9.37 13.76
CA LEU A 99 29.90 -8.21 14.30
C LEU A 99 29.09 -7.50 15.40
N CYS A 100 28.15 -8.21 16.05
CA CYS A 100 27.37 -7.65 17.16
C CYS A 100 28.28 -7.27 18.35
N THR A 101 27.97 -6.16 19.01
CA THR A 101 28.55 -5.89 20.34
C THR A 101 28.06 -6.92 21.37
N PRO A 102 28.74 -7.07 22.53
CA PRO A 102 28.27 -7.95 23.59
C PRO A 102 26.83 -7.64 24.05
N GLU A 103 26.45 -6.37 24.08
CA GLU A 103 25.10 -5.91 24.47
C GLU A 103 24.05 -6.22 23.40
N GLU A 104 24.37 -5.99 22.12
CA GLU A 104 23.50 -6.35 21.00
C GLU A 104 23.28 -7.87 20.97
N PHE A 105 24.35 -8.64 21.18
CA PHE A 105 24.28 -10.10 21.22
C PHE A 105 23.45 -10.62 22.41
N ALA A 106 23.65 -10.08 23.62
CA ALA A 106 22.85 -10.41 24.79
C ALA A 106 21.35 -10.08 24.57
N THR A 107 21.07 -8.96 23.90
CA THR A 107 19.70 -8.56 23.54
C THR A 107 19.07 -9.56 22.59
N LEU A 108 19.76 -9.95 21.51
CA LEU A 108 19.29 -10.96 20.55
C LEU A 108 19.06 -12.32 21.20
N GLN A 109 19.95 -12.76 22.09
CA GLN A 109 19.79 -14.02 22.84
C GLN A 109 18.55 -13.99 23.73
N LYS A 110 18.31 -12.89 24.45
CA LYS A 110 17.09 -12.71 25.24
C LYS A 110 15.84 -12.75 24.36
N LEU A 111 15.84 -12.03 23.24
CA LEU A 111 14.72 -12.01 22.30
C LEU A 111 14.44 -13.39 21.71
N ASN A 112 15.46 -14.15 21.32
CA ASN A 112 15.32 -15.54 20.87
C ASN A 112 14.67 -16.42 21.96
N GLY A 113 15.11 -16.28 23.21
CA GLY A 113 14.50 -17.00 24.34
C GLY A 113 13.02 -16.67 24.54
N ASP A 114 12.69 -15.37 24.63
CA ASP A 114 11.32 -14.89 24.83
C ASP A 114 10.40 -15.30 23.66
N TYR A 115 10.92 -15.25 22.44
CA TYR A 115 10.17 -15.58 21.23
C TYR A 115 9.89 -17.08 21.11
N ASN A 116 10.90 -17.93 21.32
CA ASN A 116 10.69 -19.38 21.35
C ASN A 116 9.73 -19.79 22.45
N ALA A 117 9.81 -19.17 23.64
CA ALA A 117 8.89 -19.45 24.74
C ALA A 117 7.43 -19.09 24.39
N LYS A 118 7.21 -18.00 23.64
CA LYS A 118 5.87 -17.54 23.25
C LYS A 118 5.29 -18.30 22.06
N PHE A 119 6.08 -18.53 21.01
CA PHE A 119 5.57 -19.03 19.73
C PHE A 119 5.95 -20.48 19.42
N GLY A 120 6.98 -21.03 20.08
CA GLY A 120 7.42 -22.42 19.90
C GLY A 120 8.16 -22.71 18.59
N PHE A 121 8.71 -21.67 17.95
CA PHE A 121 9.54 -21.72 16.74
C PHE A 121 10.50 -20.51 16.69
N PRO A 122 11.59 -20.56 15.90
CA PRO A 122 12.58 -19.49 15.85
C PRO A 122 12.07 -18.24 15.11
N PHE A 123 12.62 -17.06 15.45
CA PHE A 123 12.32 -15.81 14.76
C PHE A 123 12.97 -15.78 13.38
N ILE A 124 12.14 -15.59 12.34
CA ILE A 124 12.60 -15.54 10.94
C ILE A 124 12.45 -14.13 10.37
N LEU A 125 13.49 -13.64 9.72
CA LEU A 125 13.51 -12.34 9.03
C LEU A 125 14.41 -12.41 7.80
N ALA A 126 13.91 -11.93 6.66
CA ALA A 126 14.69 -11.73 5.45
C ALA A 126 15.68 -10.56 5.65
N VAL A 127 16.88 -10.85 6.14
CA VAL A 127 17.87 -9.83 6.56
C VAL A 127 18.42 -8.97 5.42
N LYS A 128 18.28 -9.41 4.15
CA LYS A 128 18.58 -8.57 2.97
C LYS A 128 17.60 -7.38 2.83
N GLY A 129 16.46 -7.38 3.54
CA GLY A 129 15.50 -6.28 3.55
C GLY A 129 14.68 -6.14 2.26
N ALA A 130 13.86 -5.09 2.19
CA ALA A 130 13.00 -4.79 1.04
C ALA A 130 13.76 -4.35 -0.22
N THR A 131 14.87 -3.65 -0.04
CA THR A 131 15.72 -3.11 -1.12
C THR A 131 16.84 -4.07 -1.55
N GLY A 132 17.00 -5.20 -0.87
CA GLY A 132 18.12 -6.13 -1.08
C GLY A 132 19.47 -5.65 -0.51
N LYS A 133 19.57 -4.41 0.00
CA LYS A 133 20.82 -3.80 0.53
C LYS A 133 21.19 -4.26 1.95
N GLY A 134 20.32 -5.00 2.62
CA GLY A 134 20.50 -5.44 4.00
C GLY A 134 19.83 -4.53 5.03
N LEU A 135 19.34 -5.15 6.10
CA LEU A 135 18.87 -4.45 7.30
C LEU A 135 20.04 -4.19 8.24
N THR A 136 20.04 -3.03 8.89
CA THR A 136 20.95 -2.76 9.99
C THR A 136 20.60 -3.63 11.20
N ARG A 137 21.58 -3.90 12.08
CA ARG A 137 21.33 -4.62 13.34
C ARG A 137 20.22 -3.97 14.17
N GLN A 138 20.18 -2.65 14.22
CA GLN A 138 19.14 -1.92 14.94
C GLN A 138 17.75 -2.16 14.34
N GLN A 139 17.62 -2.15 13.01
CA GLN A 139 16.37 -2.49 12.34
C GLN A 139 15.92 -3.93 12.61
N ILE A 140 16.86 -4.89 12.66
CA ILE A 140 16.59 -6.28 13.02
C ILE A 140 16.05 -6.36 14.46
N ILE A 141 16.76 -5.77 15.44
CA ILE A 141 16.36 -5.77 16.85
C ILE A 141 14.99 -5.09 17.05
N THR A 142 14.76 -3.95 16.40
CA THR A 142 13.48 -3.23 16.47
C THR A 142 12.35 -4.08 15.87
N THR A 143 12.58 -4.72 14.72
CA THR A 143 11.60 -5.60 14.07
C THR A 143 11.28 -6.81 14.95
N PHE A 144 12.30 -7.43 15.54
CA PHE A 144 12.16 -8.56 16.45
C PHE A 144 11.33 -8.17 17.69
N THR A 145 11.70 -7.07 18.35
CA THR A 145 10.98 -6.55 19.52
C THR A 145 9.52 -6.24 19.21
N ARG A 146 9.24 -5.66 18.04
CA ARG A 146 7.87 -5.39 17.57
C ARG A 146 7.08 -6.69 17.38
N ARG A 147 7.62 -7.63 16.61
CA ARG A 147 6.95 -8.90 16.26
C ARG A 147 6.75 -9.83 17.45
N LEU A 148 7.56 -9.72 18.50
CA LEU A 148 7.31 -10.41 19.76
C LEU A 148 5.93 -10.08 20.37
N ARG A 149 5.33 -8.94 20.01
CA ARG A 149 3.99 -8.52 20.47
C ARG A 149 2.84 -9.12 19.65
N ASN A 150 3.12 -9.75 18.52
CA ASN A 150 2.11 -10.33 17.64
C ASN A 150 1.32 -11.46 18.33
N GLN A 151 0.12 -11.73 17.82
CA GLN A 151 -0.62 -12.93 18.16
C GLN A 151 0.01 -14.15 17.48
N PRO A 152 -0.08 -15.36 18.07
CA PRO A 152 0.58 -16.56 17.52
C PRO A 152 0.23 -16.86 16.06
N GLU A 153 -1.03 -16.67 15.65
CA GLU A 153 -1.46 -16.92 14.26
C GLU A 153 -0.91 -15.88 13.28
N ASP A 154 -0.87 -14.60 13.67
CA ASP A 154 -0.29 -13.54 12.84
C ASP A 154 1.21 -13.74 12.68
N GLU A 155 1.89 -14.15 13.76
CA GLU A 155 3.32 -14.38 13.73
C GLU A 155 3.71 -15.63 12.93
N LEU A 156 2.91 -16.70 12.99
CA LEU A 156 3.09 -17.87 12.13
C LEU A 156 3.02 -17.47 10.65
N ARG A 157 1.99 -16.71 10.26
CA ARG A 157 1.83 -16.19 8.90
C ARG A 157 3.01 -15.31 8.49
N GLU A 158 3.44 -14.41 9.36
CA GLU A 158 4.58 -13.54 9.08
C GLU A 158 5.90 -14.31 8.96
N ALA A 159 6.15 -15.31 9.80
CA ALA A 159 7.34 -16.16 9.68
C ALA A 159 7.39 -16.90 8.33
N LEU A 160 6.27 -17.48 7.89
CA LEU A 160 6.18 -18.13 6.57
C LEU A 160 6.40 -17.15 5.41
N ARG A 161 5.93 -15.91 5.52
CA ARG A 161 6.21 -14.87 4.52
C ARG A 161 7.68 -14.52 4.46
N GLN A 162 8.35 -14.39 5.62
CA GLN A 162 9.78 -14.12 5.65
C GLN A 162 10.60 -15.26 5.05
N ILE A 163 10.18 -16.52 5.27
CA ILE A 163 10.76 -17.69 4.56
C ILE A 163 10.52 -17.59 3.05
N GLY A 164 9.30 -17.25 2.62
CA GLY A 164 8.99 -17.03 1.21
C GLY A 164 9.87 -15.97 0.56
N ARG A 165 10.12 -14.85 1.26
CA ARG A 165 11.04 -13.80 0.80
C ARG A 165 12.49 -14.27 0.72
N ILE A 166 12.95 -15.07 1.68
CA ILE A 166 14.29 -15.68 1.63
C ILE A 166 14.39 -16.59 0.41
N ALA A 167 13.41 -17.46 0.21
CA ALA A 167 13.35 -18.37 -0.94
C ALA A 167 13.32 -17.61 -2.27
N GLU A 168 12.53 -16.53 -2.38
CA GLU A 168 12.47 -15.65 -3.56
C GLU A 168 13.85 -15.09 -3.94
N MET A 169 14.58 -14.56 -2.96
CA MET A 169 15.93 -14.04 -3.19
C MET A 169 16.93 -15.15 -3.55
N ARG A 170 16.80 -16.35 -2.96
CA ARG A 170 17.66 -17.50 -3.30
C ARG A 170 17.37 -18.03 -4.71
N ILE A 171 16.11 -18.01 -5.15
CA ILE A 171 15.72 -18.36 -6.52
C ILE A 171 16.28 -17.34 -7.51
N ASN A 172 16.22 -16.05 -7.18
CA ASN A 172 16.84 -14.99 -7.98
C ASN A 172 18.34 -15.24 -8.16
N ASP A 173 19.06 -15.50 -7.06
CA ASP A 173 20.50 -15.80 -7.07
C ASP A 173 20.81 -17.08 -7.90
N LEU A 174 20.00 -18.14 -7.75
CA LEU A 174 20.16 -19.42 -8.47
C LEU A 174 20.02 -19.27 -10.00
N LEU A 175 19.05 -18.46 -10.42
CA LEU A 175 18.72 -18.24 -11.82
C LEU A 175 19.47 -17.06 -12.45
N GLY A 176 20.27 -16.33 -11.66
CA GLY A 176 20.94 -15.11 -12.13
C GLY A 176 19.95 -14.00 -12.51
N TYR A 177 18.77 -13.98 -11.88
CA TYR A 177 17.72 -13.01 -12.14
C TYR A 177 17.83 -11.81 -11.20
N THR A 178 17.72 -10.61 -11.76
CA THR A 178 17.69 -9.36 -11.00
C THR A 178 16.38 -8.63 -11.30
N PRO A 179 15.56 -8.28 -10.30
CA PRO A 179 14.38 -7.44 -10.48
C PRO A 179 14.81 -5.98 -10.70
N ALA A 180 15.37 -5.68 -11.88
CA ALA A 180 16.09 -4.44 -12.14
C ALA A 180 15.18 -3.20 -12.10
N ILE A 181 13.98 -3.28 -12.69
CA ILE A 181 13.02 -2.16 -12.69
C ILE A 181 12.49 -1.96 -11.27
N GLY A 182 12.13 -3.05 -10.58
CA GLY A 182 11.72 -3.02 -9.18
C GLY A 182 12.78 -2.43 -8.25
N ALA A 183 14.05 -2.80 -8.43
CA ALA A 183 15.16 -2.23 -7.66
C ALA A 183 15.30 -0.72 -7.90
N THR A 184 15.21 -0.26 -9.14
CA THR A 184 15.23 1.19 -9.46
C THR A 184 14.10 1.95 -8.78
N ILE A 185 12.86 1.42 -8.82
CA ILE A 185 11.70 2.02 -8.14
C ILE A 185 11.96 2.16 -6.65
N MET A 186 12.47 1.11 -6.02
CA MET A 186 12.79 1.09 -4.60
C MET A 186 13.90 2.10 -4.25
N GLU A 187 14.93 2.23 -5.09
CA GLU A 187 16.01 3.20 -4.89
C GLU A 187 15.53 4.64 -5.01
N TRP A 188 14.72 4.94 -6.02
CA TRP A 188 14.12 6.26 -6.17
C TRP A 188 13.20 6.61 -4.99
N ALA A 189 12.40 5.66 -4.51
CA ALA A 189 11.54 5.86 -3.35
C ALA A 189 12.36 6.14 -2.07
N GLU A 190 13.51 5.47 -1.89
CA GLU A 190 14.44 5.77 -0.80
C GLU A 190 15.06 7.18 -0.91
N GLU A 191 15.40 7.62 -2.13
CA GLU A 191 15.96 8.95 -2.37
C GLU A 191 14.97 10.07 -2.01
N ILE A 192 13.79 10.08 -2.62
CA ILE A 192 12.77 11.10 -2.29
C ILE A 192 12.15 10.89 -0.90
N GLY A 193 12.22 9.68 -0.36
CA GLY A 193 11.83 9.35 1.02
C GLY A 193 12.77 9.94 2.08
N SER A 194 13.96 10.39 1.69
CA SER A 194 14.91 11.07 2.59
C SER A 194 14.62 12.57 2.77
N TRP A 195 13.70 13.14 1.97
CA TRP A 195 13.33 14.55 2.04
C TRP A 195 12.03 14.70 2.80
N SER A 196 12.11 15.37 3.94
CA SER A 196 11.01 15.50 4.88
C SER A 196 11.05 16.87 5.56
N GLU A 197 9.87 17.34 5.96
CA GLU A 197 9.70 18.46 6.89
C GLU A 197 10.11 18.10 8.33
N ASP A 198 9.97 16.82 8.70
CA ASP A 198 10.20 16.33 10.07
C ASP A 198 11.47 15.47 10.13
N GLU A 199 12.35 15.73 11.11
CA GLU A 199 13.56 14.92 11.31
C GLU A 199 13.19 13.50 11.79
N GLY A 200 13.69 12.47 11.08
CA GLY A 200 13.47 11.06 11.44
C GLY A 200 12.10 10.48 11.09
N ALA A 201 11.23 11.27 10.44
CA ALA A 201 9.94 10.85 9.90
C ALA A 201 9.83 11.28 8.44
N LEU A 202 8.92 10.69 7.66
CA LEU A 202 8.61 11.18 6.31
C LEU A 202 7.33 12.01 6.34
N THR A 203 7.47 13.30 6.09
CA THR A 203 6.37 14.26 5.94
C THR A 203 6.71 15.17 4.76
N CYS A 204 5.93 15.10 3.68
CA CYS A 204 6.12 15.88 2.48
C CYS A 204 4.79 16.54 2.09
N THR A 205 4.51 17.73 2.61
CA THR A 205 3.25 18.42 2.36
C THR A 205 3.37 19.48 1.27
N PHE A 206 2.23 19.77 0.62
CA PHE A 206 2.11 20.66 -0.53
C PHE A 206 2.94 21.95 -0.45
N MET A 207 3.77 22.21 -1.47
CA MET A 207 4.57 23.43 -1.65
C MET A 207 5.59 23.74 -0.55
N THR A 208 5.96 22.75 0.27
CA THR A 208 7.11 22.86 1.17
C THR A 208 8.42 22.60 0.43
N ASP A 209 9.57 22.85 1.06
CA ASP A 209 10.87 22.58 0.44
C ASP A 209 11.07 21.11 0.09
N ALA A 210 10.60 20.19 0.95
CA ALA A 210 10.63 18.75 0.65
C ALA A 210 9.80 18.44 -0.60
N HIS A 211 8.59 18.99 -0.69
CA HIS A 211 7.68 18.80 -1.81
C HIS A 211 8.22 19.32 -3.13
N ARG A 212 8.77 20.54 -3.16
CA ARG A 212 9.38 21.11 -4.37
C ARG A 212 10.60 20.31 -4.82
N ARG A 213 11.46 19.87 -3.89
CA ARG A 213 12.62 19.02 -4.21
C ARG A 213 12.18 17.68 -4.78
N THR A 214 11.14 17.06 -4.21
CA THR A 214 10.53 15.84 -4.76
C THR A 214 10.02 16.06 -6.17
N ALA A 215 9.30 17.16 -6.41
CA ALA A 215 8.77 17.50 -7.72
C ALA A 215 9.88 17.70 -8.77
N ASP A 216 10.94 18.44 -8.42
CA ASP A 216 12.10 18.67 -9.28
C ASP A 216 12.83 17.36 -9.63
N GLN A 217 12.98 16.45 -8.67
CA GLN A 217 13.61 15.16 -8.88
C GLN A 217 12.78 14.24 -9.77
N ILE A 218 11.46 14.19 -9.57
CA ILE A 218 10.55 13.44 -10.45
C ILE A 218 10.65 13.98 -11.87
N ALA A 219 10.63 15.31 -12.04
CA ALA A 219 10.77 15.94 -13.35
C ALA A 219 12.14 15.63 -13.99
N HIS A 220 13.20 15.54 -13.19
CA HIS A 220 14.52 15.13 -13.65
C HIS A 220 14.52 13.69 -14.17
N TRP A 221 14.01 12.72 -13.39
CA TRP A 221 13.93 11.32 -13.82
C TRP A 221 13.04 11.13 -15.05
N MET A 222 11.93 11.87 -15.17
CA MET A 222 11.12 11.85 -16.38
C MET A 222 11.93 12.29 -17.62
N ARG A 223 12.77 13.33 -17.52
CA ARG A 223 13.64 13.77 -18.62
C ARG A 223 14.71 12.73 -18.94
N GLU A 224 15.33 12.13 -17.92
CA GLU A 224 16.30 11.03 -18.12
C GLU A 224 15.67 9.79 -18.77
N ALA A 225 14.37 9.55 -18.52
CA ALA A 225 13.58 8.51 -19.16
C ALA A 225 13.19 8.83 -20.62
N GLY A 226 13.59 10.00 -21.14
CA GLY A 226 13.28 10.42 -22.52
C GLY A 226 11.91 11.09 -22.69
N MET A 227 11.31 11.59 -21.61
CA MET A 227 10.01 12.29 -21.65
C MET A 227 10.16 13.80 -21.78
N HIS A 228 9.12 14.43 -22.35
CA HIS A 228 8.92 15.87 -22.24
C HIS A 228 8.30 16.20 -20.89
N ALA A 229 9.11 16.71 -19.94
CA ALA A 229 8.67 16.92 -18.56
C ALA A 229 8.70 18.38 -18.08
N HIS A 230 7.63 18.79 -17.40
CA HIS A 230 7.47 20.11 -16.77
C HIS A 230 6.66 20.01 -15.47
N ILE A 231 6.72 21.07 -14.65
CA ILE A 231 5.89 21.23 -13.46
C ILE A 231 4.84 22.31 -13.78
N ASP A 232 3.56 22.02 -13.56
CA ASP A 232 2.46 22.93 -13.91
C ASP A 232 2.18 24.00 -12.83
N ALA A 233 1.11 24.78 -13.01
CA ALA A 233 0.79 25.90 -12.13
C ALA A 233 0.21 25.53 -10.75
N VAL A 234 -0.19 24.27 -10.54
CA VAL A 234 -0.54 23.76 -9.20
C VAL A 234 0.56 22.86 -8.63
N GLY A 235 1.64 22.63 -9.37
CA GLY A 235 2.76 21.82 -8.94
C GLY A 235 2.72 20.37 -9.43
N ASN A 236 1.76 19.97 -10.27
CA ASN A 236 1.79 18.62 -10.82
C ASN A 236 3.06 18.45 -11.67
N VAL A 237 3.70 17.30 -11.55
CA VAL A 237 4.84 16.93 -12.39
C VAL A 237 4.33 16.13 -13.57
N VAL A 238 4.39 16.70 -14.77
CA VAL A 238 3.83 16.10 -15.98
C VAL A 238 4.96 15.68 -16.91
N GLY A 239 5.05 14.39 -17.20
CA GLY A 239 5.96 13.82 -18.19
C GLY A 239 5.19 13.18 -19.33
N ARG A 240 5.50 13.53 -20.58
CA ARG A 240 4.89 12.92 -21.76
C ARG A 240 5.91 12.15 -22.59
N TYR A 241 5.67 10.85 -22.76
CA TYR A 241 6.39 9.99 -23.70
C TYR A 241 5.63 9.98 -25.03
N LEU A 242 6.20 10.60 -26.05
CA LEU A 242 5.49 10.88 -27.30
C LEU A 242 5.42 9.64 -28.19
N SER A 243 4.24 9.43 -28.79
CA SER A 243 4.10 8.52 -29.92
C SER A 243 4.82 9.07 -31.16
N THR A 244 5.14 8.17 -32.09
CA THR A 244 5.63 8.55 -33.42
C THR A 244 4.53 9.19 -34.28
N ASP A 245 3.26 8.94 -33.97
CA ASP A 245 2.13 9.66 -34.56
C ASP A 245 1.75 10.87 -33.69
N PRO A 246 1.95 12.11 -34.17
CA PRO A 246 1.58 13.32 -33.43
C PRO A 246 0.08 13.44 -33.16
N GLN A 247 -0.77 12.77 -33.94
CA GLN A 247 -2.24 12.78 -33.80
C GLN A 247 -2.75 11.65 -32.92
N ALA A 248 -1.86 10.79 -32.40
CA ALA A 248 -2.28 9.75 -31.48
C ALA A 248 -2.91 10.34 -30.22
N LYS A 249 -3.89 9.63 -29.68
CA LYS A 249 -4.51 9.98 -28.39
C LYS A 249 -3.58 9.69 -27.22
N THR A 250 -3.96 10.15 -26.04
CA THR A 250 -3.16 10.03 -24.82
C THR A 250 -3.73 8.97 -23.87
N LEU A 251 -2.92 7.99 -23.48
CA LEU A 251 -3.18 7.16 -22.31
C LEU A 251 -2.49 7.80 -21.10
N MET A 252 -3.26 8.08 -20.05
CA MET A 252 -2.73 8.69 -18.83
C MET A 252 -2.43 7.64 -17.76
N THR A 253 -1.45 7.94 -16.92
CA THR A 253 -1.16 7.26 -15.66
C THR A 253 -0.69 8.30 -14.65
N GLY A 254 -0.72 7.96 -13.38
CA GLY A 254 -0.20 8.83 -12.34
C GLY A 254 -0.62 8.38 -10.97
N SER A 255 -0.18 9.15 -9.98
CA SER A 255 -0.66 9.15 -8.61
C SER A 255 -0.02 10.36 -7.90
N HIS A 256 -0.01 10.44 -6.58
CA HIS A 256 0.46 11.59 -5.82
C HIS A 256 1.87 11.42 -5.25
N TYR A 257 2.55 12.53 -4.91
CA TYR A 257 3.89 12.48 -4.30
C TYR A 257 4.00 13.17 -2.93
N ASP A 258 2.94 13.90 -2.53
CA ASP A 258 2.78 14.36 -1.16
C ASP A 258 2.46 13.18 -0.23
N THR A 259 2.65 13.37 1.07
CA THR A 259 2.42 12.32 2.06
C THR A 259 1.63 12.87 3.24
N VAL A 260 0.96 11.97 3.97
CA VAL A 260 0.58 12.22 5.35
C VAL A 260 1.80 12.52 6.23
N ARG A 261 1.55 13.03 7.45
CA ARG A 261 2.59 13.20 8.46
C ARG A 261 3.10 11.83 8.91
N ASN A 262 4.42 11.67 8.95
CA ASN A 262 5.06 10.40 9.33
C ASN A 262 4.53 9.21 8.51
N GLY A 263 4.38 9.43 7.19
CA GLY A 263 3.87 8.45 6.23
C GLY A 263 4.90 7.42 5.77
N GLY A 264 4.48 6.59 4.84
CA GLY A 264 5.33 5.62 4.16
C GLY A 264 6.00 6.20 2.90
N LYS A 265 6.88 5.40 2.28
CA LYS A 265 7.69 5.85 1.12
C LYS A 265 7.02 5.53 -0.23
N TYR A 266 5.97 4.73 -0.24
CA TYR A 266 5.42 4.10 -1.45
C TYR A 266 4.00 4.58 -1.78
N ASP A 267 3.23 4.94 -0.75
CA ASP A 267 1.92 5.59 -0.91
C ASP A 267 1.97 6.77 -1.89
N GLY A 268 1.12 6.72 -2.91
CA GLY A 268 1.17 7.57 -4.11
C GLY A 268 2.41 7.38 -5.00
N ARG A 269 3.60 7.47 -4.40
CA ARG A 269 4.90 7.54 -5.10
C ARG A 269 5.17 6.34 -6.00
N GLU A 270 4.70 5.13 -5.64
CA GLU A 270 4.80 3.95 -6.50
C GLU A 270 4.15 4.22 -7.87
N GLY A 271 2.95 4.80 -7.89
CA GLY A 271 2.17 5.10 -9.10
C GLY A 271 2.81 6.13 -10.03
N ILE A 272 3.87 6.80 -9.58
CA ILE A 272 4.67 7.74 -10.38
C ILE A 272 5.99 7.09 -10.78
N LEU A 273 6.72 6.52 -9.82
CA LEU A 273 8.07 5.99 -10.04
C LEU A 273 8.06 4.76 -10.94
N LEU A 274 7.06 3.89 -10.80
CA LEU A 274 6.91 2.68 -11.59
C LEU A 274 6.75 2.97 -13.09
N PRO A 275 5.80 3.81 -13.54
CA PRO A 275 5.68 4.12 -14.96
C PRO A 275 6.88 4.91 -15.50
N ILE A 276 7.58 5.73 -14.69
CA ILE A 276 8.82 6.39 -15.13
C ILE A 276 9.90 5.35 -15.43
N ALA A 277 10.06 4.35 -14.56
CA ALA A 277 11.04 3.28 -14.75
C ALA A 277 10.72 2.42 -15.99
N ILE A 278 9.44 2.18 -16.26
CA ILE A 278 8.97 1.52 -17.50
C ILE A 278 9.31 2.36 -18.74
N VAL A 279 9.05 3.67 -18.71
CA VAL A 279 9.36 4.55 -19.85
C VAL A 279 10.87 4.61 -20.09
N LYS A 280 11.67 4.67 -19.02
CA LYS A 280 13.13 4.57 -19.12
C LYS A 280 13.56 3.27 -19.81
N HIS A 281 12.97 2.14 -19.42
CA HIS A 281 13.22 0.85 -20.07
C HIS A 281 12.85 0.83 -21.56
N LEU A 282 11.68 1.39 -21.92
CA LEU A 282 11.25 1.50 -23.32
C LEU A 282 12.21 2.39 -24.12
N HIS A 283 12.58 3.55 -23.57
CA HIS A 283 13.47 4.51 -24.19
C HIS A 283 14.87 3.94 -24.45
N GLU A 284 15.46 3.25 -23.47
CA GLU A 284 16.77 2.59 -23.60
C GLU A 284 16.78 1.50 -24.69
N LYS A 285 15.62 0.89 -24.96
CA LYS A 285 15.43 -0.08 -26.05
C LYS A 285 15.01 0.54 -27.38
N GLY A 286 14.74 1.85 -27.41
CA GLY A 286 14.19 2.53 -28.59
C GLY A 286 12.77 2.07 -28.95
N GLU A 287 12.01 1.51 -28.01
CA GLU A 287 10.63 1.06 -28.20
C GLU A 287 9.67 2.25 -28.06
N THR A 288 8.74 2.42 -29.01
CA THR A 288 7.71 3.48 -28.94
C THR A 288 6.31 2.89 -28.77
N LEU A 289 5.36 3.69 -28.29
CA LEU A 289 3.97 3.30 -28.11
C LEU A 289 3.08 3.92 -29.21
N PRO A 290 1.98 3.26 -29.61
CA PRO A 290 1.07 3.77 -30.64
C PRO A 290 0.13 4.89 -30.13
N PHE A 291 0.38 5.38 -28.92
CA PHE A 291 -0.33 6.46 -28.24
C PHE A 291 0.67 7.28 -27.42
N HIS A 292 0.33 8.53 -27.11
CA HIS A 292 1.11 9.28 -26.13
C HIS A 292 0.88 8.67 -24.76
N PHE A 293 1.95 8.49 -23.99
CA PHE A 293 1.86 8.03 -22.61
C PHE A 293 2.23 9.17 -21.67
N GLU A 294 1.25 9.66 -20.92
CA GLU A 294 1.42 10.79 -19.99
C GLU A 294 1.42 10.30 -18.55
N ILE A 295 2.47 10.62 -17.82
CA ILE A 295 2.63 10.35 -16.38
C ILE A 295 2.43 11.67 -15.64
N ILE A 296 1.52 11.66 -14.66
CA ILE A 296 1.27 12.82 -13.79
C ILE A 296 1.60 12.44 -12.35
N GLY A 297 2.58 13.12 -11.76
CA GLY A 297 2.72 13.19 -10.31
C GLY A 297 1.84 14.29 -9.77
N PHE A 298 0.68 13.93 -9.21
CA PHE A 298 -0.26 14.87 -8.61
C PHE A 298 0.37 15.53 -7.38
N SER A 299 0.22 16.85 -7.32
CA SER A 299 0.88 17.66 -6.30
C SER A 299 0.28 17.48 -4.90
N GLU A 300 -0.97 17.05 -4.81
CA GLU A 300 -1.70 16.99 -3.55
C GLU A 300 -2.91 16.07 -3.68
N GLU A 301 -2.90 15.01 -2.86
CA GLU A 301 -4.02 14.09 -2.65
C GLU A 301 -4.47 14.10 -1.18
N GLU A 302 -3.52 14.11 -0.23
CA GLU A 302 -3.76 13.72 1.17
C GLU A 302 -4.43 14.79 2.03
N GLY A 303 -4.54 16.02 1.56
CA GLY A 303 -5.24 17.11 2.25
C GLY A 303 -4.47 17.77 3.39
N VAL A 304 -3.18 17.46 3.61
CA VAL A 304 -2.53 17.70 4.90
C VAL A 304 -2.35 19.19 5.24
N ARG A 305 -1.89 20.00 4.28
CA ARG A 305 -1.50 21.40 4.54
C ARG A 305 -2.69 22.35 4.59
N PHE A 306 -3.59 22.25 3.62
CA PHE A 306 -4.72 23.17 3.44
C PHE A 306 -6.10 22.54 3.69
N LYS A 307 -6.16 21.27 4.14
CA LYS A 307 -7.42 20.52 4.39
C LYS A 307 -8.31 20.43 3.14
N SER A 308 -7.69 20.39 1.97
CA SER A 308 -8.35 20.22 0.68
C SER A 308 -7.57 19.15 -0.06
N THR A 309 -8.25 18.09 -0.47
CA THR A 309 -7.68 16.94 -1.18
C THR A 309 -7.80 17.11 -2.69
N PHE A 310 -7.04 16.33 -3.46
CA PHE A 310 -7.15 16.19 -4.91
C PHE A 310 -6.93 17.50 -5.69
N LEU A 311 -6.05 18.39 -5.22
CA LEU A 311 -5.82 19.69 -5.89
C LEU A 311 -5.31 19.47 -7.32
N GLY A 312 -4.34 18.58 -7.47
CA GLY A 312 -3.67 18.28 -8.73
C GLY A 312 -4.63 17.70 -9.77
N SER A 313 -5.35 16.64 -9.39
CA SER A 313 -6.30 15.96 -10.27
C SER A 313 -7.53 16.81 -10.61
N ASN A 314 -8.00 17.67 -9.69
CA ASN A 314 -9.07 18.62 -10.02
C ASN A 314 -8.64 19.65 -11.08
N ALA A 315 -7.37 20.08 -11.08
CA ALA A 315 -6.84 20.96 -12.13
C ALA A 315 -6.82 20.26 -13.50
N ILE A 316 -6.41 18.98 -13.54
CA ILE A 316 -6.41 18.16 -14.76
C ILE A 316 -7.81 17.99 -15.33
N ILE A 317 -8.83 17.79 -14.48
CA ILE A 317 -10.21 17.66 -14.97
C ILE A 317 -10.92 19.01 -15.22
N GLY A 318 -10.22 20.14 -15.02
CA GLY A 318 -10.79 21.48 -15.17
C GLY A 318 -11.79 21.89 -14.09
N GLN A 319 -11.79 21.21 -12.93
CA GLN A 319 -12.69 21.44 -11.80
C GLN A 319 -11.99 22.02 -10.56
N PHE A 320 -10.79 22.58 -10.71
CA PHE A 320 -10.10 23.25 -9.61
C PHE A 320 -10.92 24.43 -9.08
N ASP A 321 -11.29 24.42 -7.78
CA ASP A 321 -11.98 25.54 -7.14
C ASP A 321 -10.99 26.66 -6.80
N LEU A 322 -11.08 27.76 -7.54
CA LEU A 322 -10.21 28.93 -7.34
C LEU A 322 -10.38 29.60 -5.97
N ASN A 323 -11.47 29.34 -5.24
CA ASN A 323 -11.63 29.84 -3.88
C ASN A 323 -10.62 29.20 -2.90
N LEU A 324 -10.13 27.99 -3.20
CA LEU A 324 -9.12 27.30 -2.40
C LEU A 324 -7.82 28.08 -2.29
N LEU A 325 -7.52 28.94 -3.29
CA LEU A 325 -6.35 29.82 -3.28
C LEU A 325 -6.33 30.78 -2.07
N ASN A 326 -7.49 31.04 -1.46
CA ASN A 326 -7.63 31.91 -0.30
C ASN A 326 -7.57 31.16 1.04
N LEU A 327 -7.51 29.82 1.03
CA LEU A 327 -7.30 29.04 2.25
C LEU A 327 -5.90 29.29 2.80
N THR A 328 -5.80 29.37 4.12
CA THR A 328 -4.54 29.56 4.84
C THR A 328 -4.12 28.28 5.54
N ASP A 329 -2.82 28.01 5.56
CA ASP A 329 -2.25 26.95 6.38
C ASP A 329 -2.26 27.34 7.89
N ARG A 330 -1.68 26.47 8.73
CA ARG A 330 -1.61 26.68 10.18
C ARG A 330 -0.82 27.93 10.59
N ASP A 331 0.06 28.42 9.72
CA ASP A 331 0.92 29.58 9.95
C ASP A 331 0.31 30.87 9.35
N GLY A 332 -0.89 30.77 8.78
CA GLY A 332 -1.64 31.89 8.22
C GLY A 332 -1.22 32.25 6.78
N VAL A 333 -0.39 31.44 6.12
CA VAL A 333 0.07 31.69 4.75
C VAL A 333 -0.96 31.12 3.77
N SER A 334 -1.37 31.92 2.78
CA SER A 334 -2.39 31.48 1.82
C SER A 334 -1.84 30.51 0.77
N MET A 335 -2.70 29.66 0.21
CA MET A 335 -2.34 28.77 -0.89
C MET A 335 -1.81 29.55 -2.11
N ARG A 336 -2.38 30.74 -2.38
CA ARG A 336 -1.89 31.64 -3.42
C ARG A 336 -0.45 32.08 -3.16
N ASP A 337 -0.13 32.44 -1.93
CA ASP A 337 1.20 32.93 -1.57
C ASP A 337 2.24 31.82 -1.71
N VAL A 338 1.95 30.59 -1.25
CA VAL A 338 2.91 29.48 -1.36
C VAL A 338 3.18 29.08 -2.81
N LEU A 339 2.15 29.09 -3.67
CA LEU A 339 2.29 28.85 -5.10
C LEU A 339 3.14 29.95 -5.77
N THR A 340 2.86 31.22 -5.44
CA THR A 340 3.61 32.36 -5.98
C THR A 340 5.06 32.35 -5.51
N GLN A 341 5.31 32.03 -4.25
CA GLN A 341 6.67 31.90 -3.67
C GLN A 341 7.45 30.73 -4.29
N ALA A 342 6.75 29.66 -4.68
CA ALA A 342 7.32 28.55 -5.44
C ALA A 342 7.51 28.86 -6.94
N GLY A 343 7.09 30.04 -7.41
CA GLY A 343 7.28 30.50 -8.78
C GLY A 343 6.16 30.11 -9.75
N HIS A 344 5.03 29.62 -9.26
CA HIS A 344 3.89 29.23 -10.09
C HIS A 344 2.94 30.41 -10.35
N ASP A 345 2.49 30.53 -11.60
CA ASP A 345 1.47 31.49 -12.01
C ASP A 345 0.07 30.89 -11.84
N VAL A 346 -0.61 31.26 -10.75
CA VAL A 346 -1.97 30.79 -10.44
C VAL A 346 -3.01 31.15 -11.52
N THR A 347 -2.73 32.11 -12.40
CA THR A 347 -3.62 32.45 -13.52
C THR A 347 -3.54 31.44 -14.66
N ALA A 348 -2.51 30.58 -14.67
CA ALA A 348 -2.35 29.50 -15.63
C ALA A 348 -3.09 28.22 -15.23
N ILE A 349 -3.65 28.12 -14.02
CA ILE A 349 -4.37 26.92 -13.53
C ILE A 349 -5.45 26.43 -14.51
N PRO A 350 -6.32 27.29 -15.09
CA PRO A 350 -7.33 26.82 -16.05
C PRO A 350 -6.77 26.17 -17.31
N LYS A 351 -5.50 26.44 -17.67
CA LYS A 351 -4.83 25.87 -18.85
C LYS A 351 -4.32 24.44 -18.60
N ILE A 352 -4.37 23.95 -17.36
CA ILE A 352 -3.97 22.58 -16.99
C ILE A 352 -5.01 21.57 -17.49
N ALA A 353 -6.28 21.98 -17.62
CA ALA A 353 -7.37 21.07 -17.98
C ALA A 353 -7.08 20.29 -19.27
N ARG A 354 -7.32 18.98 -19.24
CA ARG A 354 -7.23 18.09 -20.40
C ARG A 354 -8.54 18.06 -21.18
N ASP A 355 -8.45 17.81 -22.48
CA ASP A 355 -9.61 17.54 -23.31
C ASP A 355 -9.97 16.06 -23.19
N PRO A 356 -11.17 15.69 -22.67
CA PRO A 356 -11.58 14.29 -22.56
C PRO A 356 -11.56 13.54 -23.89
N SER A 357 -11.73 14.24 -25.03
CA SER A 357 -11.76 13.63 -26.35
C SER A 357 -10.38 13.13 -26.82
N ASP A 358 -9.29 13.65 -26.25
CA ASP A 358 -7.91 13.21 -26.49
C ASP A 358 -7.53 11.98 -25.64
N LEU A 359 -8.33 11.61 -24.64
CA LEU A 359 -7.97 10.57 -23.68
C LEU A 359 -8.41 9.18 -24.14
N LEU A 360 -7.54 8.20 -23.91
CA LEU A 360 -7.82 6.77 -24.08
C LEU A 360 -8.31 6.12 -22.78
N GLY A 361 -7.98 6.71 -21.65
CA GLY A 361 -8.22 6.15 -20.32
C GLY A 361 -7.15 6.61 -19.33
N TYR A 362 -7.33 6.20 -18.08
CA TYR A 362 -6.35 6.41 -17.01
C TYR A 362 -6.13 5.11 -16.25
N VAL A 363 -4.87 4.74 -16.03
CA VAL A 363 -4.50 3.58 -15.21
C VAL A 363 -3.60 4.04 -14.09
N GLU A 364 -3.95 3.73 -12.85
CA GLU A 364 -3.13 4.06 -11.68
C GLU A 364 -2.58 2.80 -11.02
N VAL A 365 -1.29 2.80 -10.71
CA VAL A 365 -0.66 1.77 -9.88
C VAL A 365 -0.50 2.32 -8.48
N HIS A 366 -0.81 1.51 -7.48
CA HIS A 366 -0.75 1.96 -6.10
C HIS A 366 -0.50 0.78 -5.17
N ILE A 367 0.08 0.99 -3.99
CA ILE A 367 0.06 -0.05 -2.96
C ILE A 367 -1.38 -0.29 -2.49
N GLU A 368 -1.70 -1.51 -2.06
CA GLU A 368 -3.04 -1.86 -1.59
C GLU A 368 -3.50 -1.04 -0.36
N GLN A 369 -2.55 -0.61 0.48
CA GLN A 369 -2.80 -0.02 1.81
C GLN A 369 -3.63 -0.92 2.74
N GLY A 370 -3.67 -2.22 2.43
CA GLY A 370 -4.44 -3.23 3.13
C GLY A 370 -3.75 -4.59 3.12
N PRO A 371 -4.28 -5.57 3.88
CA PRO A 371 -3.67 -6.87 4.06
C PRO A 371 -4.18 -7.94 3.09
N VAL A 372 -5.09 -7.64 2.16
CA VAL A 372 -5.82 -8.64 1.37
C VAL A 372 -4.88 -9.41 0.45
N LEU A 373 -4.05 -8.73 -0.33
CA LEU A 373 -3.04 -9.34 -1.21
C LEU A 373 -1.95 -10.01 -0.38
N LEU A 374 -1.55 -9.40 0.73
CA LEU A 374 -0.57 -9.98 1.66
C LEU A 374 -1.06 -11.28 2.32
N ASN A 375 -2.35 -11.37 2.65
CA ASN A 375 -2.97 -12.56 3.22
C ASN A 375 -3.26 -13.64 2.17
N ARG A 376 -3.45 -13.24 0.91
CA ARG A 376 -3.61 -14.15 -0.24
C ARG A 376 -2.28 -14.57 -0.87
N ASP A 377 -1.19 -13.96 -0.44
CA ASP A 377 0.14 -14.15 -1.01
C ASP A 377 0.17 -13.88 -2.53
N LEU A 378 -0.50 -12.81 -2.93
CA LEU A 378 -0.49 -12.32 -4.31
C LEU A 378 0.31 -11.02 -4.36
N PRO A 379 1.21 -10.84 -5.36
CA PRO A 379 2.01 -9.62 -5.48
C PRO A 379 1.16 -8.44 -5.98
N VAL A 380 0.07 -8.71 -6.71
CA VAL A 380 -0.80 -7.69 -7.29
C VAL A 380 -2.29 -8.03 -7.20
N GLY A 381 -3.14 -7.01 -7.35
CA GLY A 381 -4.59 -7.14 -7.48
C GLY A 381 -5.17 -6.10 -8.44
N ILE A 382 -6.32 -6.40 -9.03
CA ILE A 382 -7.01 -5.52 -10.00
C ILE A 382 -8.16 -4.85 -9.27
N VAL A 383 -8.15 -3.53 -9.25
CA VAL A 383 -9.16 -2.77 -8.50
C VAL A 383 -10.48 -2.78 -9.27
N THR A 384 -11.56 -3.14 -8.59
CA THR A 384 -12.93 -3.16 -9.16
C THR A 384 -13.63 -1.81 -9.03
N SER A 385 -13.41 -1.14 -7.90
CA SER A 385 -14.03 0.14 -7.57
C SER A 385 -13.22 0.82 -6.46
N ILE A 386 -13.23 2.14 -6.45
CA ILE A 386 -12.73 2.96 -5.35
C ILE A 386 -13.92 3.33 -4.47
N ALA A 387 -13.84 3.00 -3.18
CA ALA A 387 -14.98 3.10 -2.28
C ALA A 387 -15.44 4.56 -2.10
N GLY A 388 -16.74 4.79 -2.29
CA GLY A 388 -17.36 6.05 -1.92
C GLY A 388 -17.39 6.19 -0.40
N SER A 389 -17.43 7.42 0.10
CA SER A 389 -17.42 7.72 1.54
C SER A 389 -18.53 8.69 1.94
N SER A 390 -19.18 8.41 3.06
CA SER A 390 -20.04 9.35 3.78
C SER A 390 -19.48 9.55 5.18
N ARG A 391 -19.10 10.79 5.50
CA ARG A 391 -18.57 11.15 6.82
C ARG A 391 -19.49 12.10 7.55
N TYR A 392 -19.61 11.89 8.86
CA TYR A 392 -20.45 12.70 9.74
C TYR A 392 -19.72 13.09 11.03
N LEU A 393 -20.10 14.25 11.57
CA LEU A 393 -19.82 14.64 12.95
C LEU A 393 -21.12 14.50 13.75
N VAL A 394 -21.09 13.70 14.82
CA VAL A 394 -22.24 13.42 15.67
C VAL A 394 -21.99 14.04 17.04
N ASN A 395 -22.85 14.99 17.41
CA ASN A 395 -22.83 15.68 18.68
C ASN A 395 -23.98 15.19 19.56
N LEU A 396 -23.66 14.55 20.68
CA LEU A 396 -24.61 14.02 21.65
C LEU A 396 -24.61 14.92 22.88
N LYS A 397 -25.80 15.33 23.33
CA LYS A 397 -25.99 16.20 24.49
C LYS A 397 -26.94 15.55 25.49
N GLY A 398 -26.35 15.14 26.61
CA GLY A 398 -27.03 14.61 27.77
C GLY A 398 -27.12 15.64 28.89
N VAL A 399 -27.06 15.16 30.13
CA VAL A 399 -27.05 16.02 31.33
C VAL A 399 -25.93 15.59 32.25
N ALA A 400 -25.00 16.51 32.52
CA ALA A 400 -23.95 16.28 33.49
C ALA A 400 -24.53 16.23 34.91
N SER A 401 -24.18 15.21 35.68
CA SER A 401 -24.63 15.05 37.07
C SER A 401 -23.66 14.19 37.87
N HIS A 402 -23.78 14.20 39.20
CA HIS A 402 -22.86 13.47 40.08
C HIS A 402 -23.05 11.95 39.95
N ALA A 403 -21.96 11.23 39.69
CA ALA A 403 -21.99 9.80 39.37
C ALA A 403 -22.41 8.90 40.54
N GLY A 404 -22.20 9.33 41.80
CA GLY A 404 -22.55 8.53 42.98
C GLY A 404 -23.99 8.72 43.48
N THR A 405 -24.61 9.87 43.17
CA THR A 405 -25.91 10.25 43.76
C THR A 405 -27.05 10.26 42.75
N THR A 406 -26.75 10.20 41.45
CA THR A 406 -27.78 10.11 40.40
C THR A 406 -28.13 8.64 40.14
N PRO A 407 -29.36 8.19 40.42
CA PRO A 407 -29.80 6.82 40.14
C PRO A 407 -29.68 6.49 38.65
N MET A 408 -29.41 5.22 38.32
CA MET A 408 -29.18 4.78 36.93
C MET A 408 -30.36 5.09 36.00
N SER A 409 -31.60 4.96 36.49
CA SER A 409 -32.83 5.21 35.73
C SER A 409 -33.07 6.69 35.37
N MET A 410 -32.33 7.62 35.98
CA MET A 410 -32.48 9.06 35.78
C MET A 410 -31.40 9.67 34.89
N ARG A 411 -30.42 8.88 34.45
CA ARG A 411 -29.26 9.39 33.72
C ARG A 411 -29.59 9.66 32.26
N LYS A 412 -29.09 10.78 31.76
CA LYS A 412 -29.02 11.13 30.34
C LYS A 412 -27.55 11.17 29.94
N ASP A 413 -26.95 10.00 29.86
CA ASP A 413 -25.50 9.82 29.70
C ASP A 413 -25.12 9.81 28.22
N ALA A 414 -24.44 10.87 27.77
CA ALA A 414 -24.06 11.03 26.37
C ALA A 414 -22.98 10.03 25.94
N ALA A 415 -22.05 9.65 26.83
CA ALA A 415 -20.99 8.69 26.50
C ALA A 415 -21.55 7.26 26.38
N ALA A 416 -22.52 6.91 27.23
CA ALA A 416 -23.21 5.63 27.10
C ALA A 416 -24.02 5.52 25.80
N ALA A 417 -24.63 6.62 25.33
CA ALA A 417 -25.27 6.66 24.02
C ALA A 417 -24.25 6.49 22.88
N ALA A 418 -23.11 7.19 22.96
CA ALA A 418 -22.01 7.05 22.00
C ALA A 418 -21.50 5.60 21.91
N ALA A 419 -21.32 4.92 23.04
CA ALA A 419 -20.86 3.53 23.08
C ALA A 419 -21.81 2.58 22.34
N GLU A 420 -23.13 2.74 22.49
CA GLU A 420 -24.10 1.93 21.75
C GLU A 420 -24.08 2.22 20.24
N ILE A 421 -23.88 3.49 19.86
CA ILE A 421 -23.75 3.88 18.45
C ILE A 421 -22.50 3.22 17.83
N ILE A 422 -21.36 3.28 18.52
CA ILE A 422 -20.09 2.68 18.07
C ILE A 422 -20.26 1.18 17.81
N LEU A 423 -20.83 0.45 18.78
CA LEU A 423 -21.03 -0.99 18.66
C LEU A 423 -22.00 -1.34 17.53
N TYR A 424 -23.02 -0.51 17.29
CA TYR A 424 -23.92 -0.73 16.17
C TYR A 424 -23.27 -0.46 14.82
N VAL A 425 -22.44 0.58 14.69
CA VAL A 425 -21.70 0.86 13.45
C VAL A 425 -20.81 -0.33 13.09
N GLU A 426 -20.03 -0.84 14.06
CA GLU A 426 -19.20 -2.04 13.88
C GLU A 426 -20.05 -3.25 13.48
N GLN A 427 -21.17 -3.50 14.19
CA GLN A 427 -22.08 -4.60 13.88
C GLN A 427 -22.66 -4.49 12.46
N ARG A 428 -23.19 -3.32 12.09
CA ARG A 428 -23.90 -3.10 10.82
C ARG A 428 -22.96 -3.20 9.62
N CYS A 429 -21.73 -2.70 9.76
CA CYS A 429 -20.76 -2.73 8.67
C CYS A 429 -20.01 -4.07 8.60
N GLY A 430 -19.86 -4.77 9.73
CA GLY A 430 -19.23 -6.10 9.77
C GLY A 430 -20.09 -7.26 9.28
N GLN A 431 -21.37 -7.03 8.95
CA GLN A 431 -22.32 -8.06 8.53
C GLN A 431 -22.09 -8.61 7.12
N ASP A 432 -21.59 -7.78 6.20
CA ASP A 432 -21.40 -8.14 4.79
C ASP A 432 -19.95 -7.95 4.37
N GLN A 433 -19.18 -9.04 4.46
CA GLN A 433 -17.79 -9.07 4.04
C GLN A 433 -17.61 -9.00 2.51
N HIS A 434 -18.67 -9.24 1.73
CA HIS A 434 -18.63 -9.22 0.27
C HIS A 434 -18.93 -7.83 -0.31
N ALA A 435 -19.64 -7.00 0.45
CA ALA A 435 -19.98 -5.62 0.10
C ALA A 435 -18.80 -4.63 0.13
N SER A 436 -17.63 -5.03 0.64
CA SER A 436 -16.54 -4.11 0.99
C SER A 436 -17.03 -2.92 1.83
N LEU A 437 -18.06 -3.14 2.65
CA LEU A 437 -18.66 -2.15 3.52
C LEU A 437 -17.82 -2.05 4.80
N VAL A 438 -17.36 -0.84 5.12
CA VAL A 438 -16.64 -0.56 6.36
C VAL A 438 -17.23 0.66 7.04
N GLY A 439 -17.23 0.65 8.36
CA GLY A 439 -17.74 1.73 9.19
C GLY A 439 -16.82 1.94 10.38
N THR A 440 -16.36 3.18 10.56
CA THR A 440 -15.37 3.52 11.56
C THR A 440 -15.78 4.76 12.35
N VAL A 441 -15.67 4.68 13.69
CA VAL A 441 -15.68 5.84 14.57
C VAL A 441 -14.23 6.13 14.97
N GLY A 442 -13.60 7.06 14.25
CA GLY A 442 -12.17 7.36 14.39
C GLY A 442 -11.86 8.42 15.44
N GLN A 443 -12.84 9.24 15.80
CA GLN A 443 -12.73 10.26 16.84
C GLN A 443 -13.84 10.06 17.87
N LEU A 444 -13.47 10.09 19.15
CA LEU A 444 -14.40 10.00 20.28
C LEU A 444 -13.91 10.92 21.40
N GLN A 445 -14.72 11.90 21.76
CA GLN A 445 -14.37 12.91 22.75
C GLN A 445 -15.49 13.09 23.77
N VAL A 446 -15.13 13.18 25.04
CA VAL A 446 -16.03 13.60 26.14
C VAL A 446 -15.48 14.92 26.68
N PRO A 447 -15.93 16.07 26.12
CA PRO A 447 -15.41 17.36 26.50
C PRO A 447 -15.61 17.61 28.01
N ASN A 448 -14.55 18.06 28.68
CA ASN A 448 -14.55 18.33 30.13
C ASN A 448 -14.98 17.13 30.99
N GLY A 449 -14.73 15.89 30.53
CA GLY A 449 -15.05 14.68 31.27
C GLY A 449 -14.32 14.61 32.62
N SER A 450 -14.99 14.05 33.63
CA SER A 450 -14.44 13.77 34.96
C SER A 450 -14.87 12.39 35.42
N THR A 451 -14.03 11.71 36.20
CA THR A 451 -14.27 10.33 36.68
C THR A 451 -15.54 10.19 37.52
N ASN A 452 -15.96 11.26 38.20
CA ASN A 452 -17.11 11.28 39.11
C ASN A 452 -18.33 12.04 38.57
N VAL A 453 -18.35 12.35 37.27
CA VAL A 453 -19.44 13.10 36.61
C VAL A 453 -19.98 12.30 35.43
N ILE A 454 -21.31 12.13 35.38
CA ILE A 454 -22.01 11.56 34.23
C ILE A 454 -21.74 12.45 33.00
N PRO A 455 -21.27 11.92 31.86
CA PRO A 455 -21.00 12.71 30.67
C PRO A 455 -22.26 13.43 30.12
N GLY A 456 -22.24 14.76 30.20
CA GLY A 456 -23.29 15.62 29.65
C GLY A 456 -23.15 15.91 28.15
N ALA A 457 -22.00 15.59 27.55
CA ALA A 457 -21.75 15.73 26.13
C ALA A 457 -20.78 14.66 25.64
N CYS A 458 -20.93 14.26 24.39
CA CYS A 458 -19.98 13.42 23.69
C CYS A 458 -19.98 13.77 22.20
N VAL A 459 -18.80 13.82 21.58
CA VAL A 459 -18.63 14.11 20.16
C VAL A 459 -17.93 12.91 19.54
N LEU A 460 -18.48 12.39 18.45
CA LEU A 460 -17.87 11.30 17.69
C LEU A 460 -17.89 11.57 16.19
N SER A 461 -16.94 11.00 15.47
CA SER A 461 -16.97 10.97 14.00
C SER A 461 -17.57 9.65 13.50
N LEU A 462 -18.11 9.67 12.29
CA LEU A 462 -18.54 8.48 11.57
C LEU A 462 -17.97 8.53 10.15
N ASP A 463 -17.33 7.46 9.69
CA ASP A 463 -16.89 7.27 8.30
C ASP A 463 -17.41 5.92 7.81
N ILE A 464 -18.35 5.94 6.86
CA ILE A 464 -18.90 4.73 6.23
C ILE A 464 -18.48 4.73 4.76
N ARG A 465 -17.87 3.63 4.32
CA ARG A 465 -17.40 3.44 2.94
C ARG A 465 -17.89 2.14 2.35
N ALA A 466 -18.17 2.14 1.05
CA ALA A 466 -18.44 0.92 0.30
C ALA A 466 -18.06 1.08 -1.17
N ALA A 467 -17.82 -0.05 -1.84
CA ALA A 467 -17.51 -0.10 -3.27
C ALA A 467 -18.68 0.31 -4.17
N ALA A 468 -19.91 0.24 -3.65
CA ALA A 468 -21.15 0.64 -4.33
C ALA A 468 -21.95 1.63 -3.47
N ASP A 469 -22.46 2.69 -4.10
CA ASP A 469 -23.14 3.78 -3.41
C ASP A 469 -24.46 3.34 -2.75
N ASP A 470 -25.23 2.45 -3.38
CA ASP A 470 -26.49 1.93 -2.85
C ASP A 470 -26.29 1.13 -1.55
N ILE A 471 -25.24 0.31 -1.48
CA ILE A 471 -24.83 -0.42 -0.28
C ILE A 471 -24.43 0.56 0.84
N ARG A 472 -23.60 1.56 0.51
CA ARG A 472 -23.17 2.59 1.48
C ARG A 472 -24.38 3.33 2.03
N ASP A 473 -25.26 3.79 1.14
CA ASP A 473 -26.38 4.65 1.49
C ASP A 473 -27.41 3.89 2.34
N ALA A 474 -27.65 2.61 2.06
CA ALA A 474 -28.46 1.74 2.93
C ALA A 474 -27.84 1.57 4.32
N ALA A 475 -26.53 1.38 4.42
CA ALA A 475 -25.84 1.27 5.71
C ALA A 475 -25.87 2.59 6.50
N VAL A 476 -25.70 3.73 5.81
CA VAL A 476 -25.86 5.06 6.39
C VAL A 476 -27.28 5.24 6.92
N GLU A 477 -28.31 4.90 6.15
CA GLU A 477 -29.71 5.01 6.58
C GLU A 477 -29.97 4.20 7.86
N ASP A 478 -29.50 2.94 7.89
CA ASP A 478 -29.63 2.07 9.06
C ASP A 478 -28.93 2.66 10.29
N VAL A 479 -27.72 3.18 10.14
CA VAL A 479 -26.94 3.80 11.23
C VAL A 479 -27.61 5.08 11.73
N LEU A 480 -28.06 5.96 10.84
CA LEU A 480 -28.73 7.21 11.22
C LEU A 480 -30.04 6.94 11.97
N LYS A 481 -30.83 5.98 11.47
CA LYS A 481 -32.03 5.51 12.16
C LYS A 481 -31.70 4.96 13.54
N LYS A 482 -30.62 4.18 13.66
CA LYS A 482 -30.22 3.62 14.95
C LYS A 482 -29.75 4.68 15.95
N ILE A 483 -29.04 5.70 15.49
CA ILE A 483 -28.65 6.85 16.30
C ILE A 483 -29.88 7.55 16.87
N GLU A 484 -30.93 7.71 16.07
CA GLU A 484 -32.20 8.30 16.53
C GLU A 484 -32.87 7.40 17.59
N GLU A 485 -32.98 6.09 17.36
CA GLU A 485 -33.55 5.14 18.32
C GLU A 485 -32.80 5.14 19.68
N ILE A 486 -31.46 5.16 19.64
CA ILE A 486 -30.62 5.20 20.84
C ILE A 486 -30.81 6.52 21.59
N SER A 487 -30.78 7.64 20.87
CA SER A 487 -30.94 8.98 21.42
C SER A 487 -32.29 9.15 22.11
N GLN A 488 -33.38 8.71 21.48
CA GLN A 488 -34.72 8.74 22.06
C GLN A 488 -34.82 7.86 23.32
N ARG A 489 -34.38 6.59 23.24
CA ARG A 489 -34.43 5.67 24.39
C ARG A 489 -33.59 6.16 25.57
N ARG A 490 -32.46 6.82 25.32
CA ARG A 490 -31.58 7.37 26.37
C ARG A 490 -31.90 8.80 26.78
N SER A 491 -32.89 9.43 26.14
CA SER A 491 -33.26 10.83 26.37
C SER A 491 -32.06 11.80 26.25
N VAL A 492 -31.23 11.57 25.23
CA VAL A 492 -30.06 12.39 24.85
C VAL A 492 -30.39 13.12 23.56
N ASP A 493 -30.10 14.41 23.48
CA ASP A 493 -30.29 15.17 22.25
C ASP A 493 -29.13 14.85 21.28
N VAL A 494 -29.41 14.82 19.98
CA VAL A 494 -28.40 14.54 18.95
C VAL A 494 -28.46 15.56 17.83
N THR A 495 -27.29 16.01 17.38
CA THR A 495 -27.10 16.77 16.14
C THR A 495 -26.12 16.03 15.25
N ILE A 496 -26.48 15.83 14.00
CA ILE A 496 -25.67 15.12 13.01
C ILE A 496 -25.37 16.08 11.86
N GLU A 497 -24.09 16.25 11.55
CA GLU A 497 -23.63 17.07 10.43
C GLU A 497 -22.92 16.16 9.42
N LYS A 498 -23.35 16.17 8.15
CA LYS A 498 -22.63 15.49 7.07
C LYS A 498 -21.46 16.35 6.64
N THR A 499 -20.24 15.85 6.86
CA THR A 499 -19.01 16.59 6.57
C THR A 499 -18.41 16.23 5.21
N VAL A 500 -18.59 14.99 4.75
CA VAL A 500 -18.11 14.53 3.43
C VAL A 500 -19.17 13.66 2.76
N SER A 501 -19.32 13.84 1.44
CA SER A 501 -20.09 12.97 0.56
C SER A 501 -19.32 12.79 -0.74
N ALA A 502 -18.74 11.60 -0.94
CA ALA A 502 -17.99 11.25 -2.14
C ALA A 502 -18.57 9.96 -2.74
N PRO A 503 -19.03 9.98 -4.02
CA PRO A 503 -19.54 8.78 -4.68
C PRO A 503 -18.42 7.76 -4.91
N ALA A 504 -18.79 6.48 -5.03
CA ALA A 504 -17.86 5.44 -5.47
C ALA A 504 -17.43 5.66 -6.93
N ALA A 505 -16.21 5.25 -7.26
CA ALA A 505 -15.69 5.34 -8.62
C ALA A 505 -15.38 3.93 -9.15
N PRO A 506 -16.31 3.32 -9.93
CA PRO A 506 -16.08 1.99 -10.50
C PRO A 506 -14.98 2.03 -11.56
N CYS A 507 -14.13 1.00 -11.56
CA CYS A 507 -13.15 0.82 -12.63
C CYS A 507 -13.82 0.28 -13.89
N ALA A 508 -13.34 0.70 -15.06
CA ALA A 508 -13.90 0.33 -16.33
C ALA A 508 -13.53 -1.12 -16.68
N HIS A 509 -14.54 -1.98 -16.85
CA HIS A 509 -14.33 -3.42 -17.11
C HIS A 509 -13.39 -3.72 -18.30
N TRP A 510 -13.40 -2.89 -19.35
CA TRP A 510 -12.55 -3.11 -20.53
C TRP A 510 -11.06 -2.83 -20.25
N LEU A 511 -10.73 -1.95 -19.30
CA LEU A 511 -9.38 -1.75 -18.80
C LEU A 511 -8.99 -2.85 -17.81
N MET A 512 -9.90 -3.20 -16.87
CA MET A 512 -9.71 -4.29 -15.92
C MET A 512 -9.40 -5.62 -16.62
N ASN A 513 -10.16 -5.96 -17.68
CA ASN A 513 -9.93 -7.18 -18.47
C ASN A 513 -8.55 -7.21 -19.13
N GLN A 514 -8.03 -6.05 -19.54
CA GLN A 514 -6.69 -5.95 -20.13
C GLN A 514 -5.60 -6.07 -19.07
N LEU A 515 -5.80 -5.47 -17.89
CA LEU A 515 -4.92 -5.69 -16.73
C LEU A 515 -4.93 -7.16 -16.32
N ALA A 516 -6.09 -7.81 -16.24
CA ALA A 516 -6.21 -9.24 -15.94
C ALA A 516 -5.43 -10.10 -16.94
N ALA A 517 -5.58 -9.84 -18.23
CA ALA A 517 -4.84 -10.56 -19.26
C ALA A 517 -3.31 -10.33 -19.16
N ALA A 518 -2.87 -9.12 -18.78
CA ALA A 518 -1.45 -8.83 -18.53
C ALA A 518 -0.93 -9.54 -17.27
N THR A 519 -1.72 -9.57 -16.20
CA THR A 519 -1.43 -10.31 -14.96
C THR A 519 -1.25 -11.80 -15.22
N GLU A 520 -2.13 -12.42 -16.02
CA GLU A 520 -2.00 -13.83 -16.43
C GLU A 520 -0.71 -14.10 -17.20
N ARG A 521 -0.36 -13.23 -18.17
CA ARG A 521 0.89 -13.35 -18.94
C ARG A 521 2.14 -13.16 -18.07
N ALA A 522 2.06 -12.34 -17.03
CA ALA A 522 3.10 -12.20 -16.01
C ALA A 522 3.21 -13.43 -15.08
N GLY A 523 2.36 -14.44 -15.24
CA GLY A 523 2.42 -15.67 -14.45
C GLY A 523 1.76 -15.54 -13.08
N VAL A 524 0.91 -14.53 -12.89
CA VAL A 524 0.14 -14.28 -11.67
C VAL A 524 -1.34 -14.56 -11.93
N LYS A 525 -2.02 -15.20 -10.98
CA LYS A 525 -3.47 -15.37 -11.07
C LYS A 525 -4.18 -14.02 -10.84
N PRO A 526 -5.04 -13.55 -11.77
CA PRO A 526 -5.83 -12.35 -11.56
C PRO A 526 -6.68 -12.46 -10.30
N PHE A 527 -6.69 -11.40 -9.51
CA PHE A 527 -7.50 -11.28 -8.32
C PHE A 527 -8.08 -9.88 -8.24
N GLU A 528 -9.40 -9.81 -8.14
CA GLU A 528 -10.14 -8.57 -8.08
C GLU A 528 -10.45 -8.20 -6.63
N LEU A 529 -10.32 -6.91 -6.31
CA LEU A 529 -10.62 -6.33 -5.00
C LEU A 529 -11.04 -4.87 -5.12
N ALA A 530 -11.79 -4.34 -4.15
CA ALA A 530 -12.09 -2.91 -4.09
C ALA A 530 -10.99 -2.15 -3.35
N SER A 531 -10.76 -0.88 -3.71
CA SER A 531 -9.99 0.04 -2.87
C SER A 531 -10.88 0.61 -1.77
N GLY A 532 -10.41 0.56 -0.53
CA GLY A 532 -11.07 1.21 0.61
C GLY A 532 -10.63 2.67 0.83
N ALA A 533 -9.56 3.11 0.16
CA ALA A 533 -8.98 4.44 0.26
C ALA A 533 -9.44 5.33 -0.91
N GLY A 534 -9.32 6.65 -0.74
CA GLY A 534 -9.47 7.58 -1.85
C GLY A 534 -8.19 7.60 -2.68
N HIS A 535 -8.31 7.93 -3.97
CA HIS A 535 -7.17 8.10 -4.88
C HIS A 535 -7.52 9.16 -5.93
N ASP A 536 -6.51 9.76 -6.56
CA ASP A 536 -6.72 10.71 -7.66
C ASP A 536 -7.55 10.11 -8.81
N ALA A 537 -7.46 8.80 -9.05
CA ALA A 537 -8.34 8.06 -9.94
C ALA A 537 -9.84 8.36 -9.74
N MET A 538 -10.30 8.63 -8.50
CA MET A 538 -11.70 9.02 -8.24
C MET A 538 -12.09 10.33 -8.92
N THR A 539 -11.15 11.29 -8.95
CA THR A 539 -11.33 12.58 -9.60
C THR A 539 -11.26 12.40 -11.12
N ILE A 540 -10.27 11.65 -11.61
CA ILE A 540 -10.09 11.39 -13.05
C ILE A 540 -11.28 10.60 -13.65
N ALA A 541 -11.94 9.74 -12.87
CA ALA A 541 -13.14 9.01 -13.29
C ALA A 541 -14.32 9.90 -13.72
N LYS A 542 -14.32 11.18 -13.33
CA LYS A 542 -15.31 12.17 -13.80
C LYS A 542 -15.05 12.64 -15.23
N MET A 543 -13.86 12.37 -15.77
CA MET A 543 -13.39 12.81 -17.09
C MET A 543 -13.23 11.66 -18.08
N THR A 544 -12.70 10.51 -17.66
CA THR A 544 -12.44 9.35 -18.53
C THR A 544 -12.59 8.02 -17.78
N ASP A 545 -12.64 6.92 -18.52
CA ASP A 545 -12.61 5.56 -17.97
C ASP A 545 -11.28 5.32 -17.21
N VAL A 546 -11.37 4.76 -16.00
CA VAL A 546 -10.23 4.48 -15.11
C VAL A 546 -10.07 2.99 -14.81
N ALA A 547 -8.86 2.54 -14.49
CA ALA A 547 -8.61 1.30 -13.78
C ALA A 547 -7.42 1.45 -12.83
N MET A 548 -7.30 0.57 -11.83
CA MET A 548 -6.12 0.55 -10.99
C MET A 548 -5.54 -0.86 -10.83
N LEU A 549 -4.22 -0.91 -10.65
CA LEU A 549 -3.48 -2.11 -10.27
C LEU A 549 -2.89 -1.88 -8.88
N PHE A 550 -3.26 -2.72 -7.93
CA PHE A 550 -2.68 -2.72 -6.61
C PHE A 550 -1.44 -3.60 -6.53
N THR A 551 -0.43 -3.11 -5.81
CA THR A 551 0.74 -3.87 -5.39
C THR A 551 0.62 -4.25 -3.91
N ARG A 552 1.07 -5.45 -3.56
CA ARG A 552 1.04 -5.96 -2.19
C ARG A 552 1.80 -5.06 -1.23
N CYS A 553 1.14 -4.66 -0.15
CA CYS A 553 1.77 -3.97 0.97
C CYS A 553 2.20 -4.96 2.07
N GLY A 554 3.45 -4.89 2.51
CA GLY A 554 4.01 -5.73 3.57
C GLY A 554 3.59 -5.31 4.98
N ASN A 555 4.25 -5.89 6.00
CA ASN A 555 4.03 -5.57 7.42
C ASN A 555 2.56 -5.60 7.88
N GLY A 556 1.75 -6.51 7.34
CA GLY A 556 0.32 -6.61 7.68
C GLY A 556 -0.56 -5.63 6.90
N GLY A 557 -0.09 -5.09 5.78
CA GLY A 557 -0.85 -4.15 4.97
C GLY A 557 -0.89 -2.73 5.55
N ILE A 558 0.07 -2.38 6.41
CA ILE A 558 0.11 -1.06 7.04
C ILE A 558 0.50 -0.01 5.99
N SER A 559 -0.27 1.07 5.90
CA SER A 559 0.07 2.32 5.21
C SER A 559 -0.15 3.52 6.15
N HIS A 560 0.13 4.74 5.68
CA HIS A 560 0.14 5.97 6.51
C HIS A 560 1.04 5.81 7.75
N ASN A 561 2.16 5.11 7.56
CA ASN A 561 3.05 4.70 8.64
C ASN A 561 4.48 4.48 8.12
N PRO A 562 5.53 4.75 8.92
CA PRO A 562 6.91 4.51 8.50
C PRO A 562 7.25 3.03 8.29
N LEU A 563 6.39 2.10 8.77
CA LEU A 563 6.54 0.66 8.56
C LEU A 563 5.91 0.18 7.25
N GLU A 564 5.30 1.06 6.46
CA GLU A 564 4.88 0.72 5.09
C GLU A 564 6.06 0.15 4.30
N THR A 565 5.82 -0.93 3.57
CA THR A 565 6.90 -1.58 2.81
C THR A 565 6.36 -2.35 1.61
N MET A 566 7.12 -2.28 0.52
CA MET A 566 6.97 -3.07 -0.69
C MET A 566 8.32 -3.75 -0.98
N THR A 567 8.38 -4.85 -1.74
CA THR A 567 9.65 -5.47 -2.15
C THR A 567 10.02 -5.09 -3.58
N ALA A 568 11.31 -5.16 -3.91
CA ALA A 568 11.76 -5.00 -5.30
C ALA A 568 11.10 -6.03 -6.24
N ASP A 569 10.90 -7.27 -5.80
CA ASP A 569 10.21 -8.30 -6.58
C ASP A 569 8.72 -7.98 -6.81
N ASP A 570 7.99 -7.48 -5.80
CA ASP A 570 6.59 -7.07 -5.97
C ASP A 570 6.49 -5.88 -6.95
N ALA A 571 7.35 -4.87 -6.78
CA ALA A 571 7.42 -3.72 -7.69
C ALA A 571 7.79 -4.13 -9.14
N GLU A 572 8.69 -5.11 -9.29
CA GLU A 572 9.07 -5.67 -10.58
C GLU A 572 7.91 -6.40 -11.26
N VAL A 573 7.13 -7.19 -10.51
CA VAL A 573 5.93 -7.86 -11.04
C VAL A 573 4.90 -6.83 -11.49
N SER A 574 4.63 -5.81 -10.68
CA SER A 574 3.73 -4.71 -11.06
C SER A 574 4.21 -3.98 -12.32
N ALA A 575 5.51 -3.72 -12.42
CA ALA A 575 6.10 -3.08 -13.59
C ALA A 575 6.00 -3.95 -14.85
N GLN A 576 6.23 -5.26 -14.74
CA GLN A 576 6.07 -6.21 -15.85
C GLN A 576 4.63 -6.26 -16.34
N ILE A 577 3.66 -6.23 -15.44
CA ILE A 577 2.23 -6.23 -15.77
C ILE A 577 1.85 -4.93 -16.48
N LEU A 578 2.24 -3.77 -15.96
CA LEU A 578 1.92 -2.50 -16.62
C LEU A 578 2.64 -2.39 -17.97
N LEU A 579 3.90 -2.82 -18.08
CA LEU A 579 4.63 -2.84 -19.35
C LEU A 579 3.95 -3.75 -20.39
N ASP A 580 3.53 -4.94 -20.00
CA ASP A 580 2.78 -5.85 -20.87
C ASP A 580 1.42 -5.27 -21.26
N PHE A 581 0.71 -4.64 -20.32
CA PHE A 581 -0.53 -3.90 -20.58
C PHE A 581 -0.31 -2.81 -21.64
N LEU A 582 0.73 -1.98 -21.52
CA LEU A 582 1.04 -0.92 -22.47
C LEU A 582 1.37 -1.48 -23.87
N ARG A 583 2.16 -2.55 -23.95
CA ARG A 583 2.53 -3.20 -25.22
C ARG A 583 1.34 -3.85 -25.93
N ASN A 584 0.34 -4.32 -25.17
CA ASN A 584 -0.83 -5.01 -25.69
C ASN A 584 -2.11 -4.16 -25.63
N PHE A 585 -1.99 -2.86 -25.31
CA PHE A 585 -3.12 -1.99 -25.06
C PHE A 585 -4.01 -1.87 -26.30
N LYS A 586 -5.31 -2.06 -26.08
CA LYS A 586 -6.36 -1.89 -27.09
C LYS A 586 -7.30 -0.79 -26.62
N ALA A 587 -7.30 0.31 -27.37
CA ALA A 587 -8.26 1.38 -27.16
C ALA A 587 -9.70 0.87 -27.30
N LYS A 588 -10.60 1.44 -26.49
CA LYS A 588 -12.04 1.22 -26.62
C LYS A 588 -12.48 1.68 -28.01
N VAL A 589 -13.08 0.77 -28.78
CA VAL A 589 -13.60 1.01 -30.14
C VAL A 589 -14.91 1.78 -30.09
#